data_AF-A0A954U448-F1
#
_entry.id   AF-A0A954U448-F1
#
_cell.length_a   1.000
_cell.length_b   1.000
_cell.length_c   1.000
_cell.angle_alpha   90.00
_cell.angle_beta   90.00
_cell.angle_gamma   90.00
#
_symmetry.space_group_name_H-M   'P 1'
#
loop_
_entity.id
_entity.type
_entity.pdbx_description
1 polymer ?
#
loop_
_entity_poly.entity_id
_entity_poly.type
_entity_poly.pdbx_seq_one_letter_code
_entity_poly.pdbx_strand_id
1 'polypeptide(L)'
;MRRSFSHTANCIVALSAFFLVTPNLAHAEVGANQLTRPESLSGWQLLFDGESLEAWRNYQKEGISDGWKIVDGALVRDGDKPGDLVTKEKFQYFELSLEYNISEGGNSGVMFHVT
;
A
#
# COMPACT_ATOMS: atom_id res chain seq x y z
N MET A 1 54.48 52.69 22.70
CA MET A 1 54.16 53.84 23.56
C MET A 1 52.75 53.62 24.13
N ARG A 2 52.61 53.45 25.47
CA ARG A 2 51.35 53.36 26.28
C ARG A 2 50.43 52.17 25.98
N ARG A 3 49.67 51.58 26.90
CA ARG A 3 49.70 51.30 28.35
C ARG A 3 48.58 50.25 28.53
N SER A 4 48.82 49.23 29.34
CA SER A 4 47.85 48.20 29.75
C SER A 4 46.61 48.80 30.42
N PHE A 5 45.43 48.22 30.18
CA PHE A 5 44.36 48.09 31.19
C PHE A 5 43.53 46.81 30.97
N SER A 6 43.13 46.25 32.11
CA SER A 6 42.61 44.92 32.41
C SER A 6 41.33 44.48 31.68
N HIS A 7 41.29 43.18 31.37
CA HIS A 7 40.06 42.39 31.23
C HIS A 7 39.16 42.56 32.45
N THR A 8 37.85 42.70 32.22
CA THR A 8 36.86 41.60 32.39
C THR A 8 35.50 42.10 31.93
N ALA A 9 34.91 41.46 30.93
CA ALA A 9 33.48 41.49 30.67
C ALA A 9 33.06 40.08 30.25
N ASN A 10 32.45 39.35 31.19
CA ASN A 10 31.75 38.10 30.90
C ASN A 10 30.52 38.45 30.05
N CYS A 11 30.67 38.41 28.73
CA CYS A 11 29.53 38.31 27.83
C CYS A 11 28.98 36.89 27.93
N ILE A 12 27.92 36.73 28.73
CA ILE A 12 27.05 35.55 28.62
C ILE A 12 26.37 35.65 27.25
N VAL A 13 26.90 34.91 26.27
CA VAL A 13 26.22 34.68 25.00
C VAL A 13 25.06 33.74 25.33
N ALA A 14 23.86 34.27 25.50
CA ALA A 14 22.65 33.47 25.59
C ALA A 14 22.43 32.82 24.22
N LEU A 15 22.85 31.56 24.08
CA LEU A 15 22.56 30.74 22.92
C LEU A 15 21.06 30.39 22.98
N SER A 16 20.21 31.21 22.36
CA SER A 16 18.81 30.86 22.18
C SER A 16 18.73 29.67 21.23
N ALA A 17 18.57 28.47 21.78
CA ALA A 17 18.28 27.28 21.01
C ALA A 17 16.93 27.46 20.30
N PHE A 18 16.98 27.69 18.98
CA PHE A 18 15.79 27.69 18.14
C PHE A 18 15.37 26.22 17.98
N PHE A 19 14.48 25.75 18.84
CA PHE A 19 13.82 24.46 18.64
C PHE A 19 12.92 24.58 17.41
N LEU A 20 13.40 24.13 16.26
CA LEU A 20 12.55 23.84 15.11
C LEU A 20 11.60 22.72 15.54
N VAL A 21 10.37 23.08 15.91
CA VAL A 21 9.29 22.10 16.00
C VAL A 21 9.02 21.67 14.56
N THR A 22 9.66 20.58 14.13
CA THR A 22 9.27 19.90 12.90
C THR A 22 7.83 19.43 13.10
N PRO A 23 6.84 19.91 12.31
CA PRO A 23 5.53 19.31 12.36
C PRO A 23 5.70 17.83 12.02
N ASN A 24 5.32 16.96 12.97
CA ASN A 24 5.20 15.55 12.69
C ASN A 24 4.02 15.40 11.73
N LEU A 25 4.29 15.43 10.43
CA LEU A 25 3.33 15.01 9.42
C LEU A 25 3.17 13.51 9.61
N ALA A 26 2.24 13.14 10.49
CA ALA A 26 1.71 11.79 10.52
C ALA A 26 1.21 11.50 9.11
N HIS A 27 1.97 10.70 8.36
CA HIS A 27 1.44 10.07 7.16
C HIS A 27 0.30 9.20 7.67
N ALA A 28 -0.93 9.51 7.22
CA ALA A 28 -2.02 8.58 7.40
C ALA A 28 -1.64 7.34 6.60
N GLU A 29 -1.27 6.27 7.29
CA GLU A 29 -1.08 4.95 6.69
C GLU A 29 -2.40 4.61 5.99
N VAL A 30 -2.38 4.54 4.66
CA VAL A 30 -3.54 4.09 3.90
C VAL A 30 -3.69 2.60 4.18
N GLY A 31 -4.86 2.21 4.67
CA GLY A 31 -5.14 0.81 4.97
C GLY A 31 -5.06 -0.04 3.69
N ALA A 32 -4.76 -1.33 3.85
CA ALA A 32 -4.82 -2.27 2.74
C ALA A 32 -6.19 -2.19 2.03
N ASN A 33 -6.19 -2.41 0.71
CA ASN A 33 -7.39 -2.37 -0.14
C ASN A 33 -8.13 -1.01 -0.14
N GLN A 34 -7.39 0.09 -0.02
CA GLN A 34 -7.92 1.45 -0.17
C GLN A 34 -7.06 2.25 -1.15
N LEU A 35 -7.69 3.08 -1.98
CA LEU A 35 -6.94 4.01 -2.81
C LEU A 35 -6.51 5.22 -2.00
N THR A 36 -5.24 5.58 -2.15
CA THR A 36 -4.76 6.90 -1.75
C THR A 36 -5.46 7.98 -2.58
N ARG A 37 -5.47 9.22 -2.07
CA ARG A 37 -6.02 10.36 -2.81
C ARG A 37 -5.34 10.56 -4.19
N PRO A 38 -4.01 10.49 -4.32
CA PRO A 38 -3.36 10.56 -5.63
C PRO A 38 -3.78 9.44 -6.60
N GLU A 39 -3.92 8.20 -6.13
CA GLU A 39 -4.34 7.07 -6.97
C GLU A 39 -5.76 7.28 -7.50
N SER A 40 -6.69 7.66 -6.63
CA SER A 40 -8.06 7.98 -7.03
C SER A 40 -8.11 9.10 -8.07
N LEU A 41 -7.34 10.18 -7.90
CA LEU A 41 -7.25 11.27 -8.88
C LEU A 41 -6.58 10.88 -10.19
N SER A 42 -5.72 9.87 -10.16
CA SER A 42 -5.03 9.34 -11.34
C SER A 42 -5.85 8.27 -12.06
N GLY A 43 -7.07 7.96 -11.57
CA GLY A 43 -8.00 7.04 -12.21
C GLY A 43 -7.76 5.57 -11.88
N TRP A 44 -7.02 5.26 -10.81
CA TRP A 44 -6.94 3.90 -10.30
C TRP A 44 -8.30 3.41 -9.81
N GLN A 45 -8.53 2.11 -9.94
CA GLN A 45 -9.71 1.43 -9.43
C GLN A 45 -9.30 0.24 -8.57
N LEU A 46 -10.07 -0.04 -7.51
CA LEU A 46 -9.90 -1.25 -6.73
C LEU A 46 -10.52 -2.44 -7.48
N LEU A 47 -9.73 -3.47 -7.73
CA LEU A 47 -10.25 -4.78 -8.16
C LEU A 47 -10.67 -5.66 -6.97
N PHE A 48 -10.21 -5.31 -5.77
CA PHE A 48 -10.53 -6.00 -4.52
C PHE A 48 -10.53 -4.98 -3.39
N ASP A 49 -11.61 -4.98 -2.60
CA ASP A 49 -11.84 -4.07 -1.48
C ASP A 49 -11.48 -4.69 -0.12
N GLY A 50 -11.04 -5.95 -0.11
CA GLY A 50 -10.75 -6.69 1.11
C GLY A 50 -11.95 -7.44 1.70
N GLU A 51 -13.16 -7.28 1.14
CA GLU A 51 -14.41 -7.74 1.77
C GLU A 51 -15.33 -8.49 0.80
N SER A 52 -15.20 -8.24 -0.50
CA SER A 52 -16.09 -8.74 -1.54
C SER A 52 -15.35 -9.49 -2.64
N LEU A 53 -16.01 -10.55 -3.15
CA LEU A 53 -15.57 -11.27 -4.35
C LEU A 53 -16.42 -10.92 -5.58
N GLU A 54 -17.24 -9.87 -5.51
CA GLU A 54 -18.20 -9.53 -6.58
C GLU A 54 -17.55 -9.25 -7.92
N ALA A 55 -16.32 -8.73 -7.95
CA ALA A 55 -15.57 -8.47 -9.17
C ALA A 55 -15.00 -9.75 -9.84
N TRP A 56 -15.11 -10.91 -9.19
CA TRP A 56 -14.41 -12.14 -9.56
C TRP A 56 -15.38 -13.27 -9.92
N ARG A 57 -14.86 -14.22 -10.71
CA ARG A 57 -15.47 -15.54 -10.94
C ARG A 57 -14.36 -16.54 -11.20
N ASN A 58 -14.62 -17.84 -11.08
CA ASN A 58 -13.67 -18.83 -11.57
C ASN A 58 -13.59 -18.85 -13.10
N TYR A 59 -12.40 -19.13 -13.63
CA TYR A 59 -12.21 -19.31 -15.06
C TYR A 59 -13.16 -20.39 -15.61
N GLN A 60 -13.81 -20.10 -16.74
CA GLN A 60 -14.85 -20.95 -17.37
C GLN A 60 -16.06 -21.31 -16.48
N LYS A 61 -16.32 -20.56 -15.42
CA LYS A 61 -17.50 -20.70 -14.54
C LYS A 61 -18.21 -19.37 -14.35
N GLU A 62 -19.48 -19.43 -13.95
CA GLU A 62 -20.30 -18.23 -13.64
C GLU A 62 -20.05 -17.71 -12.21
N GLY A 63 -19.77 -18.61 -11.27
CA GLY A 63 -19.54 -18.30 -9.85
C GLY A 63 -18.10 -18.51 -9.39
N ILE A 64 -17.90 -18.41 -8.09
CA ILE A 64 -16.64 -18.68 -7.39
C ILE A 64 -16.79 -19.95 -6.56
N SER A 65 -15.73 -20.74 -6.48
CA SER A 65 -15.64 -21.94 -5.65
C SER A 65 -15.39 -21.57 -4.19
N ASP A 66 -15.84 -22.43 -3.28
CA ASP A 66 -15.65 -22.25 -1.83
C ASP A 66 -14.18 -22.36 -1.38
N GLY A 67 -13.26 -22.64 -2.31
CA GLY A 67 -11.83 -22.72 -2.04
C GLY A 67 -11.08 -21.40 -2.21
N TRP A 68 -11.75 -20.33 -2.67
CA TRP A 68 -11.27 -18.95 -2.54
C TRP A 68 -12.01 -18.26 -1.41
N LYS A 69 -11.25 -17.71 -0.47
CA LYS A 69 -11.79 -17.07 0.73
C LYS A 69 -11.18 -15.70 0.92
N ILE A 70 -11.88 -14.87 1.69
CA ILE A 70 -11.34 -13.63 2.20
C ILE A 70 -10.91 -13.89 3.64
N VAL A 71 -9.62 -13.70 3.92
CA VAL A 71 -9.04 -13.88 5.26
C VAL A 71 -8.17 -12.66 5.54
N ASP A 72 -8.48 -11.94 6.61
CA ASP A 72 -7.75 -10.73 7.04
C ASP A 72 -7.56 -9.68 5.92
N GLY A 73 -8.61 -9.48 5.11
CA GLY A 73 -8.58 -8.53 4.01
C GLY A 73 -7.77 -9.01 2.79
N ALA A 74 -7.35 -10.27 2.73
CA ALA A 74 -6.63 -10.86 1.60
C ALA A 74 -7.47 -11.94 0.90
N LEU A 75 -7.27 -12.07 -0.40
CA LEU A 75 -7.83 -13.16 -1.21
C LEU A 75 -6.95 -14.40 -1.07
N VAL A 76 -7.43 -15.41 -0.34
CA VAL A 76 -6.65 -16.59 0.06
C VAL A 76 -7.19 -17.85 -0.61
N ARG A 77 -6.25 -18.64 -1.13
CA ARG A 77 -6.49 -19.96 -1.68
C ARG A 77 -6.43 -21.02 -0.56
N ASP A 78 -7.58 -21.50 -0.10
CA ASP A 78 -7.71 -22.34 1.11
C ASP A 78 -8.49 -23.67 0.89
N GLY A 79 -8.97 -23.94 -0.33
CA GLY A 79 -9.67 -25.19 -0.67
C GLY A 79 -8.89 -26.15 -1.56
N ASP A 80 -9.37 -27.40 -1.66
CA ASP A 80 -8.86 -28.34 -2.67
C ASP A 80 -9.30 -27.90 -4.07
N LYS A 81 -8.32 -27.78 -4.98
CA LYS A 81 -8.51 -27.37 -6.40
C LYS A 81 -9.53 -26.22 -6.59
N PRO A 82 -9.27 -25.03 -6.03
CA PRO A 82 -10.21 -23.91 -6.09
C PRO A 82 -10.37 -23.31 -7.50
N GLY A 83 -9.52 -23.72 -8.44
CA GLY A 83 -9.47 -23.19 -9.81
C GLY A 83 -8.90 -21.77 -9.86
N ASP A 84 -8.64 -21.28 -11.07
CA ASP A 84 -8.16 -19.92 -11.27
C ASP A 84 -9.30 -18.91 -11.18
N LEU A 85 -9.00 -17.71 -10.69
CA LEU A 85 -9.92 -16.58 -10.71
C LEU A 85 -9.66 -15.71 -11.93
N VAL A 86 -10.74 -15.11 -12.42
CA VAL A 86 -10.72 -14.09 -13.47
C VAL A 86 -11.64 -12.95 -13.07
N THR A 87 -11.27 -11.73 -13.44
CA THR A 87 -12.16 -10.58 -13.32
C THR A 87 -13.41 -10.80 -14.19
N LYS A 88 -14.57 -10.33 -13.71
CA LYS A 88 -15.79 -10.32 -14.54
C LYS A 88 -15.67 -9.32 -15.69
N GLU A 89 -15.07 -8.17 -15.42
CA GLU A 89 -14.75 -7.17 -16.43
C GLU A 89 -13.52 -7.59 -17.27
N LYS A 90 -13.50 -7.13 -18.52
CA LYS A 90 -12.38 -7.34 -19.44
C LYS A 90 -11.64 -6.01 -19.66
N PHE A 91 -10.33 -6.06 -19.54
CA PHE A 91 -9.45 -4.90 -19.73
C PHE A 91 -8.59 -5.07 -20.97
N GLN A 92 -8.45 -4.00 -21.76
CA GLN A 92 -7.59 -3.98 -22.94
C GLN A 92 -6.21 -3.39 -22.58
N TYR A 93 -6.17 -2.10 -22.26
CA TYR A 93 -4.98 -1.38 -21.82
C TYR A 93 -5.13 -1.06 -20.35
N PHE A 94 -4.16 -1.48 -19.53
CA PHE A 94 -4.21 -1.27 -18.09
C PHE A 94 -2.80 -1.24 -17.49
N GLU A 95 -2.72 -0.64 -16.31
CA GLU A 95 -1.63 -0.84 -15.35
C GLU A 95 -2.20 -1.63 -14.17
N LEU A 96 -1.44 -2.59 -13.64
CA LEU A 96 -1.85 -3.44 -12.54
C LEU A 96 -0.83 -3.34 -11.41
N SER A 97 -1.32 -3.00 -10.23
CA SER A 97 -0.58 -3.05 -8.96
C SER A 97 -1.25 -4.06 -8.04
N LEU A 98 -0.47 -4.92 -7.42
CA LEU A 98 -0.93 -5.90 -6.43
C LEU A 98 0.20 -6.31 -5.51
N GLU A 99 -0.17 -6.73 -4.31
CA GLU A 99 0.70 -7.45 -3.39
C GLU A 99 0.34 -8.93 -3.42
N TYR A 100 1.35 -9.80 -3.25
CA TYR A 100 1.13 -11.23 -3.19
C TYR A 100 1.98 -11.85 -2.09
N ASN A 101 1.48 -12.93 -1.52
CA ASN A 101 2.20 -13.78 -0.58
C ASN A 101 2.02 -15.23 -1.02
N ILE A 102 3.12 -15.99 -1.04
CA ILE A 102 3.12 -17.37 -1.49
C ILE A 102 3.97 -18.21 -0.53
N SER A 103 3.50 -19.42 -0.22
CA SER A 103 4.22 -20.36 0.63
C SER A 103 5.51 -20.86 -0.04
N GLU A 104 6.43 -21.39 0.76
CA GLU A 104 7.61 -22.08 0.25
C GLU A 104 7.22 -23.19 -0.74
N GLY A 105 7.85 -23.19 -1.91
CA GLY A 105 7.53 -24.13 -3.00
C GLY A 105 6.17 -23.92 -3.68
N GLY A 106 5.43 -22.87 -3.31
CA GLY A 106 4.14 -22.56 -3.93
C GLY A 106 4.27 -22.16 -5.40
N ASN A 107 3.19 -22.42 -6.16
CA ASN A 107 3.09 -22.04 -7.56
C ASN A 107 1.75 -21.33 -7.81
N SER A 108 1.85 -20.10 -8.31
CA SER A 108 0.74 -19.25 -8.71
C SER A 108 1.19 -18.34 -9.84
N GLY A 109 0.26 -17.57 -10.41
CA GLY A 109 0.60 -16.60 -11.44
C GLY A 109 -0.52 -15.60 -11.68
N VAL A 110 -0.13 -14.45 -12.23
CA VAL A 110 -1.04 -13.44 -12.75
C VAL A 110 -1.01 -13.55 -14.27
N MET A 111 -2.18 -13.77 -14.86
CA MET A 111 -2.35 -13.86 -16.31
C MET A 111 -3.21 -12.68 -16.78
N PHE A 112 -2.92 -12.18 -17.97
CA PHE A 112 -3.67 -11.10 -18.60
C PHE A 112 -4.11 -11.48 -20.01
N HIS A 113 -5.14 -10.79 -20.50
CA HIS A 113 -5.79 -11.09 -21.79
C HIS A 113 -6.29 -12.53 -21.92
N VAL A 114 -6.72 -13.12 -20.80
CA VAL A 114 -7.35 -14.45 -20.74
C VAL A 114 -8.67 -14.44 -21.51
N THR A 115 -8.90 -15.46 -22.34
CA THR A 115 -10.07 -15.60 -23.22
C THR A 115 -11.08 -16.62 -22.70
#